data_AF-A0A3L7MX24-F1
#
_entry.id   AF-A0A3L7MX24-F1
#
_cell.length_a   1.000
_cell.length_b   1.000
_cell.length_c   1.000
_cell.angle_alpha   90.00
_cell.angle_beta   90.00
_cell.angle_gamma   90.00
#
_symmetry.space_group_name_H-M   'P 1'
#
loop_
_entity.id
_entity.type
_entity.pdbx_description
1 polymer ?
#
loop_
_entity_poly.entity_id
_entity_poly.type
_entity_poly.pdbx_seq_one_letter_code
_entity_poly.pdbx_strand_id
1 'polypeptide(L)'
;MQVKYLLGASGMVVGAIIYLIFMGVTKQDTQKTGKTSGDLKGAAFADEGTTVRQVGGADRSQLPLSQVVLFSSGVGYFQRQGPVEGNATIELRVSAADVNDLLKSMILEDDKGGKISAISYDGQDPVEKTLRSFALDLTMNPTLGQLLQQARGEKIEIVLNSNSTPETGVILGMESQMQPGPKDALVEVHQLNLVGPDGIRGIKLTDIKRMKFINPTLNEELRRALEVVATSHDQMKKTVTLQFKGEGKREVKVGYVAENPIWKSSYRLTLLGNGKGRLQGYASVENTTDEDWKNVRMRSRWICTRLCLYPGPL
;
A
#
# COMPACT_ATOMS: atom_id res chain seq x y z
N MET A 1 -30.30 3.16 -9.16
CA MET A 1 -29.26 2.52 -8.31
C MET A 1 -28.81 3.57 -7.32
N GLN A 2 -29.09 3.38 -6.03
CA GLN A 2 -28.75 4.34 -4.97
C GLN A 2 -27.63 3.74 -4.13
N VAL A 3 -26.50 4.44 -4.03
CA VAL A 3 -25.33 4.05 -3.24
C VAL A 3 -25.29 4.97 -2.02
N LYS A 4 -25.29 4.40 -0.82
CA LYS A 4 -25.08 5.15 0.44
C LYS A 4 -23.77 4.71 1.07
N TYR A 5 -22.96 5.69 1.47
CA TYR A 5 -21.69 5.50 2.16
C TYR A 5 -21.91 5.68 3.67
N LEU A 6 -21.31 4.82 4.48
CA LEU A 6 -21.18 4.99 5.92
C LEU A 6 -19.69 5.18 6.23
N LEU A 7 -19.30 6.40 6.59
CA LEU A 7 -18.03 6.62 7.26
C LEU A 7 -18.19 6.12 8.70
N GLY A 8 -17.27 5.28 9.16
CA GLY A 8 -16.99 5.29 10.58
C GLY A 8 -15.69 6.04 10.86
N ALA A 9 -15.49 6.35 12.14
CA ALA A 9 -14.28 6.98 12.64
C ALA A 9 -13.33 5.91 13.19
N SER A 10 -12.02 6.16 13.03
CA SER A 10 -10.85 5.36 13.46
C SER A 10 -10.54 4.08 12.66
N GLY A 11 -9.50 4.16 11.80
CA GLY A 11 -8.85 3.02 11.13
C GLY A 11 -9.62 2.40 9.95
N MET A 12 -10.36 3.20 9.18
CA MET A 12 -11.57 2.73 8.52
C MET A 12 -11.41 1.98 7.19
N VAL A 13 -11.77 0.70 7.24
CA VAL A 13 -12.39 -0.04 6.12
C VAL A 13 -13.53 0.81 5.53
N VAL A 14 -13.45 1.17 4.26
CA VAL A 14 -14.54 1.88 3.57
C VAL A 14 -15.56 0.86 3.07
N GLY A 15 -16.67 0.71 3.79
CA GLY A 15 -17.79 -0.13 3.38
C GLY A 15 -18.73 0.62 2.43
N ALA A 16 -18.85 0.16 1.17
CA ALA A 16 -19.87 0.62 0.23
C ALA A 16 -21.10 -0.30 0.25
N ILE A 17 -22.31 0.25 0.47
CA ILE A 17 -23.57 -0.50 0.42
C ILE A 17 -24.27 -0.24 -0.91
N ILE A 18 -24.47 -1.29 -1.71
CA ILE A 18 -25.23 -1.26 -2.96
C ILE A 18 -26.57 -1.99 -2.74
N TYR A 19 -27.69 -1.27 -2.86
CA TYR A 19 -29.04 -1.87 -2.86
C TYR A 19 -29.49 -2.20 -4.27
N LEU A 20 -29.76 -3.49 -4.53
CA LEU A 20 -30.45 -3.98 -5.73
C LEU A 20 -31.75 -4.68 -5.28
N ILE A 21 -32.90 -4.07 -5.58
CA ILE A 21 -34.22 -4.69 -5.38
C ILE A 21 -34.63 -5.30 -6.73
N PHE A 22 -34.70 -6.62 -6.79
CA PHE A 22 -35.35 -7.33 -7.90
C PHE A 22 -36.82 -7.56 -7.54
N MET A 23 -37.74 -6.99 -8.33
CA MET A 23 -39.13 -7.44 -8.38
C MET A 23 -39.26 -8.43 -9.54
N GLY A 24 -39.25 -9.73 -9.24
CA GLY A 24 -39.59 -10.77 -10.22
C GLY A 24 -41.11 -10.87 -10.36
N VAL A 25 -41.63 -10.61 -11.56
CA VAL A 25 -43.00 -10.96 -11.95
C VAL A 25 -42.97 -12.37 -12.53
N THR A 26 -43.56 -13.35 -11.84
CA THR A 26 -43.79 -14.68 -12.40
C THR A 26 -45.13 -14.68 -13.13
N LYS A 27 -45.11 -14.87 -14.46
CA LYS A 27 -46.31 -15.12 -15.28
C LYS A 27 -46.86 -16.52 -14.97
N GLN A 28 -48.15 -16.61 -14.67
CA GLN A 28 -48.99 -17.78 -14.96
C GLN A 28 -50.31 -17.28 -15.57
N ASP A 29 -50.66 -17.85 -16.73
CA ASP A 29 -51.87 -17.54 -17.50
C ASP A 29 -53.13 -18.12 -16.84
N THR A 30 -54.23 -17.34 -16.83
CA THR A 30 -55.57 -17.83 -17.19
C THR A 30 -56.52 -16.66 -17.47
N GLN A 31 -57.32 -16.80 -18.54
CA GLN A 31 -58.26 -15.82 -19.10
C GLN A 31 -59.42 -15.45 -18.15
N LYS A 32 -59.81 -14.16 -18.11
CA LYS A 32 -61.18 -13.68 -18.46
C LYS A 32 -61.30 -12.14 -18.39
N THR A 33 -61.83 -11.60 -19.48
CA THR A 33 -62.62 -10.36 -19.69
C THR A 33 -62.87 -9.40 -18.53
N GLY A 34 -62.60 -8.11 -18.73
CA GLY A 34 -63.17 -7.02 -17.92
C GLY A 34 -62.49 -5.66 -18.16
N LYS A 35 -63.14 -4.80 -18.96
CA LYS A 35 -62.80 -3.39 -19.17
C LYS A 35 -63.20 -2.59 -17.93
N THR A 36 -62.27 -1.87 -17.29
CA THR A 36 -62.62 -0.70 -16.44
C THR A 36 -61.47 0.29 -16.39
N SER A 37 -61.85 1.54 -16.69
CA SER A 37 -61.12 2.79 -16.52
C SER A 37 -60.83 3.06 -15.04
N GLY A 38 -59.75 3.78 -14.74
CA GLY A 38 -59.42 4.25 -13.39
C GLY A 38 -58.10 5.03 -13.37
N ASP A 39 -58.22 6.35 -13.56
CA ASP A 39 -57.20 7.35 -13.23
C ASP A 39 -56.71 7.21 -11.78
N LEU A 40 -55.45 7.63 -11.52
CA LEU A 40 -55.12 8.66 -10.51
C LEU A 40 -53.61 8.96 -10.48
N LYS A 41 -53.30 10.17 -10.98
CA LYS A 41 -52.28 11.16 -10.60
C LYS A 41 -51.24 10.82 -9.51
N GLY A 42 -49.98 11.15 -9.82
CA GLY A 42 -49.25 12.24 -9.14
C GLY A 42 -48.27 11.86 -8.03
N ALA A 43 -46.97 11.93 -8.35
CA ALA A 43 -45.94 12.47 -7.45
C ALA A 43 -44.71 12.88 -8.30
N ALA A 44 -44.75 14.09 -8.82
CA ALA A 44 -43.55 14.81 -9.22
C ALA A 44 -42.74 15.13 -7.95
N PHE A 45 -41.42 14.92 -8.00
CA PHE A 45 -40.49 15.52 -7.04
C PHE A 45 -39.40 16.26 -7.81
N ALA A 46 -39.17 17.48 -7.33
CA ALA A 46 -38.52 18.59 -7.98
C ALA A 46 -37.03 18.40 -8.22
N ASP A 47 -36.59 18.97 -9.34
CA ASP A 47 -35.21 19.28 -9.67
C ASP A 47 -34.77 20.48 -8.82
N GLU A 48 -34.18 20.22 -7.65
CA GLU A 48 -33.49 21.25 -6.88
C GLU A 48 -31.99 21.16 -7.15
N GLY A 49 -31.55 22.06 -8.04
CA GLY A 49 -30.15 22.33 -8.32
C GLY A 49 -29.40 22.69 -7.03
N THR A 50 -28.53 21.78 -6.60
CA THR A 50 -27.57 22.07 -5.54
C THR A 50 -26.31 22.66 -6.18
N THR A 51 -26.16 23.96 -6.00
CA THR A 51 -24.97 24.75 -6.31
C THR A 51 -23.73 24.13 -5.68
N VAL A 52 -22.77 23.74 -6.50
CA VAL A 52 -21.46 23.24 -6.06
C VAL A 52 -20.67 24.42 -5.48
N ARG A 53 -20.60 24.49 -4.14
CA ARG A 53 -19.61 25.30 -3.43
C ARG A 53 -18.24 24.63 -3.57
N GLN A 54 -17.39 25.23 -4.40
CA GLN A 54 -15.94 24.98 -4.41
C GLN A 54 -15.37 25.29 -3.03
N VAL A 55 -14.80 24.29 -2.35
CA VAL A 55 -14.06 24.48 -1.10
C VAL A 55 -12.65 23.95 -1.28
N GLY A 56 -11.68 24.83 -1.02
CA GLY A 56 -10.35 24.49 -0.50
C GLY A 56 -9.30 24.16 -1.55
N GLY A 57 -8.26 25.00 -1.62
CA GLY A 57 -7.12 24.83 -2.52
C GLY A 57 -6.42 23.48 -2.30
N ALA A 58 -6.56 22.60 -3.28
CA ALA A 58 -5.62 21.51 -3.48
C ALA A 58 -4.31 22.13 -3.97
N ASP A 59 -3.21 21.65 -3.40
CA ASP A 59 -1.86 21.88 -3.86
C ASP A 59 -1.84 21.67 -5.39
N ARG A 60 -1.67 22.74 -6.18
CA ARG A 60 -1.84 22.72 -7.65
C ARG A 60 -0.83 21.81 -8.36
N SER A 61 0.12 21.26 -7.60
CA SER A 61 1.13 20.30 -8.00
C SER A 61 0.64 18.85 -8.04
N GLN A 62 -0.54 18.54 -7.48
CA GLN A 62 -1.05 17.17 -7.38
C GLN A 62 -2.47 17.02 -7.97
N LEU A 63 -2.63 16.03 -8.86
CA LEU A 63 -3.94 15.69 -9.43
C LEU A 63 -4.70 14.76 -8.47
N PRO A 64 -5.95 15.10 -8.08
CA PRO A 64 -6.72 14.28 -7.17
C PRO A 64 -7.16 12.97 -7.82
N LEU A 65 -7.27 11.91 -7.01
CA LEU A 65 -7.80 10.62 -7.45
C LEU A 65 -9.30 10.75 -7.77
N SER A 66 -9.68 10.33 -8.97
CA SER A 66 -11.03 10.47 -9.50
C SER A 66 -11.75 9.12 -9.68
N GLN A 67 -10.99 8.06 -9.99
CA GLN A 67 -11.54 6.73 -10.21
C GLN A 67 -10.55 5.63 -9.82
N VAL A 68 -11.08 4.54 -9.27
CA VAL A 68 -10.36 3.31 -8.97
C VAL A 68 -11.13 2.13 -9.56
N VAL A 69 -10.46 1.29 -10.33
CA VAL A 69 -11.00 0.04 -10.88
C VAL A 69 -10.20 -1.13 -10.33
N LEU A 70 -10.86 -2.01 -9.59
CA LEU A 70 -10.21 -3.17 -8.97
C LEU A 70 -10.36 -4.42 -9.83
N PHE A 71 -9.25 -5.14 -10.03
CA PHE A 71 -9.20 -6.40 -10.76
C PHE A 71 -9.01 -7.57 -9.80
N SER A 72 -9.57 -8.74 -10.14
CA SER A 72 -9.43 -9.95 -9.31
C SER A 72 -8.03 -10.55 -9.31
N SER A 73 -7.14 -10.08 -10.19
CA SER A 73 -5.73 -10.47 -10.22
C SER A 73 -4.87 -9.76 -9.17
N GLY A 74 -5.46 -8.94 -8.29
CA GLY A 74 -4.71 -8.20 -7.26
C GLY A 74 -4.09 -6.89 -7.73
N VAL A 75 -4.48 -6.41 -8.91
CA VAL A 75 -4.07 -5.09 -9.44
C VAL A 75 -5.25 -4.12 -9.45
N GLY A 76 -4.96 -2.83 -9.33
CA GLY A 76 -5.94 -1.75 -9.45
C GLY A 76 -5.52 -0.75 -10.53
N TYR A 77 -6.48 -0.26 -11.31
CA TYR A 77 -6.28 0.91 -12.16
C TYR A 77 -6.75 2.16 -11.43
N PHE A 78 -5.89 3.16 -11.38
CA PHE A 78 -6.08 4.43 -10.70
C PHE A 78 -6.07 5.55 -11.74
N GLN A 79 -7.08 6.41 -11.70
CA GLN A 79 -7.18 7.57 -12.56
C GLN A 79 -7.23 8.84 -11.74
N ARG A 80 -6.26 9.72 -11.96
CA ARG A 80 -6.22 11.08 -11.41
C ARG A 80 -6.64 12.08 -12.46
N GLN A 81 -7.41 13.09 -12.08
CA GLN A 81 -7.97 14.06 -13.02
C GLN A 81 -8.10 15.43 -12.37
N GLY A 82 -7.74 16.48 -13.10
CA GLY A 82 -7.86 17.84 -12.61
C GLY A 82 -7.51 18.91 -13.65
N PRO A 83 -7.87 20.18 -13.37
CA PRO A 83 -7.57 21.29 -14.26
C PRO A 83 -6.11 21.74 -14.13
N VAL A 84 -5.47 22.01 -15.27
CA VAL A 84 -4.16 22.67 -15.39
C VAL A 84 -4.28 23.94 -16.23
N GLU A 85 -3.37 24.89 -16.03
CA GLU A 85 -3.33 26.15 -16.75
C GLU A 85 -1.95 26.35 -17.36
N GLY A 86 -1.89 26.64 -18.67
CA GLY A 86 -0.62 26.84 -19.36
C GLY A 86 0.29 25.61 -19.29
N ASN A 87 1.59 25.81 -19.10
CA ASN A 87 2.50 24.70 -18.83
C ASN A 87 2.38 24.30 -17.37
N ALA A 88 2.19 23.01 -17.12
CA ALA A 88 2.02 22.47 -15.78
C ALA A 88 2.94 21.27 -15.55
N THR A 89 3.49 21.22 -14.35
CA THR A 89 4.27 20.10 -13.85
C THR A 89 3.47 19.46 -12.73
N ILE A 90 3.18 18.17 -12.89
CA ILE A 90 2.47 17.37 -11.89
C ILE A 90 3.44 16.36 -11.31
N GLU A 91 3.47 16.27 -9.98
CA GLU A 91 4.31 15.30 -9.28
C GLU A 91 3.44 14.18 -8.71
N LEU A 92 3.83 12.95 -9.00
CA LEU A 92 3.19 11.76 -8.47
C LEU A 92 4.17 11.02 -7.56
N ARG A 93 3.79 10.84 -6.29
CA ARG A 93 4.54 10.01 -5.35
C ARG A 93 4.04 8.58 -5.40
N VAL A 94 4.94 7.63 -5.64
CA VAL A 94 4.64 6.20 -5.71
C VAL A 94 5.69 5.37 -4.98
N SER A 95 5.32 4.18 -4.53
CA SER A 95 6.25 3.23 -3.95
C SER A 95 7.35 2.88 -4.95
N ALA A 96 8.60 2.78 -4.49
CA ALA A 96 9.74 2.37 -5.31
C ALA A 96 9.52 1.02 -6.00
N ALA A 97 8.79 0.10 -5.37
CA ALA A 97 8.44 -1.20 -5.94
C ALA A 97 7.49 -1.07 -7.15
N ASP A 98 6.57 -0.10 -7.11
CA ASP A 98 5.51 0.07 -8.11
C ASP A 98 5.91 0.99 -9.28
N VAL A 99 6.99 1.77 -9.17
CA VAL A 99 7.40 2.75 -10.20
C VAL A 99 7.48 2.12 -11.58
N ASN A 100 8.07 0.94 -11.68
CA ASN A 100 8.28 0.27 -12.96
C ASN A 100 6.96 -0.10 -13.64
N ASP A 101 6.01 -0.65 -12.89
CA ASP A 101 4.71 -1.06 -13.41
C ASP A 101 3.81 0.13 -13.69
N LEU A 102 3.94 1.19 -12.88
CA LEU A 102 3.36 2.48 -13.16
C LEU A 102 3.85 3.05 -14.48
N LEU A 103 5.17 3.14 -14.71
CA LEU A 103 5.73 3.70 -15.94
C LEU A 103 5.32 2.91 -17.18
N LYS A 104 5.21 1.58 -17.06
CA LYS A 104 4.77 0.70 -18.16
C LYS A 104 3.28 0.80 -18.48
N SER A 105 2.45 1.15 -17.51
CA SER A 105 0.99 1.20 -17.64
C SER A 105 0.42 2.62 -17.73
N MET A 106 1.27 3.65 -17.60
CA MET A 106 0.85 5.03 -17.53
C MET A 106 0.19 5.49 -18.83
N ILE A 107 -0.97 6.10 -18.68
CA ILE A 107 -1.71 6.76 -19.76
C ILE A 107 -1.91 8.22 -19.36
N LEU A 108 -1.51 9.13 -20.24
CA LEU A 108 -1.64 10.57 -20.05
C LEU A 108 -2.59 11.09 -21.12
N GLU A 109 -3.64 11.78 -20.70
CA GLU A 109 -4.60 12.42 -21.60
C GLU A 109 -4.71 13.91 -21.28
N ASP A 110 -4.79 14.73 -22.32
CA ASP A 110 -5.05 16.17 -22.25
C ASP A 110 -6.25 16.47 -23.15
N ASP A 111 -7.37 16.86 -22.54
CA ASP A 111 -8.67 16.96 -23.20
C ASP A 111 -8.72 18.06 -24.28
N LYS A 112 -7.72 18.95 -24.34
CA LYS A 112 -7.64 20.02 -25.35
C LYS A 112 -6.40 19.91 -26.27
N GLY A 113 -5.81 18.72 -26.36
CA GLY A 113 -4.73 18.46 -27.32
C GLY A 113 -3.39 19.10 -26.96
N GLY A 114 -3.15 19.38 -25.68
CA GLY A 114 -1.82 19.75 -25.19
C GLY A 114 -0.77 18.67 -25.47
N LYS A 115 0.50 19.05 -25.50
CA LYS A 115 1.62 18.14 -25.71
C LYS A 115 2.18 17.64 -24.38
N ILE A 116 2.21 16.34 -24.21
CA ILE A 116 2.94 15.69 -23.11
C ILE A 116 4.42 15.69 -23.48
N SER A 117 5.26 16.26 -22.61
CA SER A 117 6.64 16.59 -22.98
C SER A 117 7.65 15.58 -22.49
N ALA A 118 7.65 15.30 -21.20
CA ALA A 118 8.61 14.42 -20.56
C ALA A 118 8.00 13.83 -19.29
N ILE A 119 8.33 12.57 -19.05
CA ILE A 119 8.16 11.89 -17.78
C ILE A 119 9.57 11.72 -17.23
N SER A 120 9.88 12.34 -16.10
CA SER A 120 11.18 12.18 -15.43
C SER A 120 11.01 11.48 -14.09
N TYR A 121 11.99 10.64 -13.77
CA TYR A 121 12.08 9.92 -12.51
C TYR A 121 13.54 9.92 -12.07
N ASP A 122 13.80 10.31 -10.83
CA ASP A 122 15.15 10.32 -10.26
C ASP A 122 15.57 8.87 -9.94
N GLY A 123 16.19 8.23 -10.92
CA GLY A 123 16.91 6.98 -10.75
C GLY A 123 18.20 7.22 -9.97
N GLN A 124 18.11 7.31 -8.65
CA GLN A 124 19.31 7.23 -7.80
C GLN A 124 19.91 5.82 -7.93
N ASP A 125 21.24 5.72 -7.85
CA ASP A 125 21.90 4.43 -7.66
C ASP A 125 21.21 3.70 -6.51
N PRO A 126 20.90 2.39 -6.64
CA PRO A 126 20.22 1.68 -5.57
C PRO A 126 21.02 1.87 -4.30
N VAL A 127 20.40 2.41 -3.26
CA VAL A 127 20.97 2.52 -1.90
C VAL A 127 21.66 1.20 -1.52
N GLU A 128 21.10 0.08 -1.97
CA GLU A 128 21.67 -1.27 -1.90
C GLU A 128 23.11 -1.39 -2.42
N LYS A 129 23.46 -0.79 -3.56
CA LYS A 129 24.84 -0.78 -4.09
C LYS A 129 25.79 -0.02 -3.18
N THR A 130 25.35 1.13 -2.67
CA THR A 130 26.14 1.94 -1.75
C THR A 130 26.32 1.21 -0.42
N LEU A 131 25.26 0.59 0.12
CA LEU A 131 25.31 -0.19 1.36
C LEU A 131 26.23 -1.41 1.25
N ARG A 132 26.23 -2.11 0.11
CA ARG A 132 27.15 -3.23 -0.17
C ARG A 132 28.62 -2.82 -0.29
N SER A 133 28.92 -1.54 -0.46
CA SER A 133 30.29 -1.05 -0.59
C SER A 133 30.99 -0.79 0.76
N PHE A 134 30.22 -0.68 1.84
CA PHE A 134 30.79 -0.54 3.19
C PHE A 134 31.32 -1.87 3.74
N ALA A 135 32.23 -1.80 4.72
CA ALA A 135 32.75 -3.00 5.39
C ALA A 135 31.66 -3.82 6.12
N LEU A 136 30.56 -3.17 6.51
CA LEU A 136 29.40 -3.80 7.16
C LEU A 136 28.17 -3.60 6.28
N ASP A 137 27.67 -4.69 5.71
CA ASP A 137 26.48 -4.67 4.85
C ASP A 137 25.21 -4.66 5.72
N LEU A 138 24.44 -3.56 5.60
CA LEU A 138 23.19 -3.34 6.31
C LEU A 138 21.95 -3.53 5.43
N THR A 139 22.09 -3.96 4.17
CA THR A 139 20.98 -4.06 3.20
C THR A 139 19.84 -4.95 3.67
N MET A 140 20.16 -6.09 4.29
CA MET A 140 19.19 -7.11 4.69
C MET A 140 18.70 -6.95 6.13
N ASN A 141 18.91 -5.79 6.76
CA ASN A 141 18.62 -5.56 8.19
C ASN A 141 19.20 -6.68 9.08
N PRO A 142 20.54 -6.88 9.07
CA PRO A 142 21.17 -7.97 9.78
C PRO A 142 20.96 -7.85 11.29
N THR A 143 20.82 -9.00 11.95
CA THR A 143 20.89 -9.08 13.42
C THR A 143 22.27 -8.65 13.93
N LEU A 144 22.37 -8.26 15.20
CA LEU A 144 23.67 -7.97 15.83
C LEU A 144 24.66 -9.13 15.65
N GLY A 145 24.19 -10.37 15.74
CA GLY A 145 25.03 -11.54 15.52
C GLY A 145 25.61 -11.62 14.11
N GLN A 146 24.78 -11.37 13.09
CA GLN A 146 25.22 -11.31 11.70
C GLN A 146 26.19 -10.14 11.45
N LEU A 147 25.97 -8.99 12.09
CA LEU A 147 26.89 -7.85 12.00
C LEU A 147 28.27 -8.18 12.59
N LEU A 148 28.30 -8.83 13.75
CA LEU A 148 29.55 -9.26 14.39
C LEU A 148 30.24 -10.38 13.63
N GLN A 149 29.47 -11.22 12.93
CA GLN A 149 30.02 -12.23 12.04
C GLN A 149 30.73 -11.61 10.82
N GLN A 150 30.21 -10.51 10.28
CA GLN A 150 30.87 -9.72 9.24
C GLN A 150 32.12 -9.02 9.77
N ALA A 151 32.08 -8.50 11.01
CA ALA A 151 33.19 -7.84 11.68
C ALA A 151 34.25 -8.81 12.27
N ARG A 152 34.37 -10.04 11.73
CA ARG A 152 35.36 -11.01 12.22
C ARG A 152 36.77 -10.48 12.01
N GLY A 153 37.62 -10.62 13.04
CA GLY A 153 38.98 -10.08 13.04
C GLY A 153 39.08 -8.64 13.55
N GLU A 154 37.95 -7.96 13.78
CA GLU A 154 37.97 -6.62 14.35
C GLU A 154 38.14 -6.65 15.86
N LYS A 155 38.87 -5.64 16.37
CA LYS A 155 39.07 -5.47 17.80
C LYS A 155 37.93 -4.66 18.39
N ILE A 156 37.29 -5.22 19.42
CA ILE A 156 36.17 -4.60 20.12
C ILE A 156 36.49 -4.40 21.60
N GLU A 157 35.84 -3.39 22.17
CA GLU A 157 35.69 -3.19 23.60
C GLU A 157 34.25 -3.57 23.98
N ILE A 158 34.09 -4.39 25.01
CA ILE A 158 32.79 -4.79 25.54
C ILE A 158 32.69 -4.49 27.04
N VAL A 159 31.48 -4.23 27.50
CA VAL A 159 31.13 -4.14 28.92
C VAL A 159 30.04 -5.17 29.16
N LEU A 160 30.22 -6.02 30.18
CA LEU A 160 29.26 -7.07 30.51
C LEU A 160 28.23 -6.58 31.53
N ASN A 161 27.09 -7.26 31.62
CA ASN A 161 26.08 -6.99 32.65
C ASN A 161 26.58 -7.35 34.05
N SER A 162 27.41 -8.39 34.15
CA SER A 162 28.01 -8.86 35.41
C SER A 162 29.18 -8.01 35.89
N ASN A 163 29.87 -7.31 34.98
CA ASN A 163 31.09 -6.56 35.28
C ASN A 163 31.14 -5.23 34.51
N SER A 164 31.33 -4.14 35.23
CA SER A 164 31.37 -2.79 34.65
C SER A 164 32.73 -2.41 34.05
N THR A 165 33.79 -3.19 34.26
CA THR A 165 35.10 -2.92 33.64
C THR A 165 35.08 -3.26 32.15
N PRO A 166 35.48 -2.33 31.26
CA PRO A 166 35.59 -2.64 29.84
C PRO A 166 36.67 -3.69 29.58
N GLU A 167 36.35 -4.69 28.76
CA GLU A 167 37.26 -5.73 28.31
C GLU A 167 37.50 -5.59 26.81
N THR A 168 38.72 -5.86 26.36
CA THR A 168 39.06 -5.80 24.93
C THR A 168 39.38 -7.19 24.38
N GLY A 169 38.99 -7.43 23.13
CA GLY A 169 39.24 -8.69 22.45
C GLY A 169 39.06 -8.57 20.94
N VAL A 170 39.60 -9.54 20.20
CA VAL A 170 39.41 -9.67 18.74
C VAL A 170 38.28 -10.66 18.47
N ILE A 171 37.37 -10.32 17.56
CA ILE A 171 36.26 -11.19 17.19
C ILE A 171 36.80 -12.42 16.46
N LEU A 172 36.66 -13.60 17.08
CA LEU A 172 36.94 -14.89 16.44
C LEU A 172 35.75 -15.34 15.57
N GLY A 173 34.54 -15.15 16.09
CA GLY A 173 33.32 -15.53 15.40
C GLY A 173 32.10 -15.58 16.31
N MET A 174 30.98 -15.96 15.71
CA MET A 174 29.67 -16.09 16.31
C MET A 174 29.24 -17.56 16.21
N GLU A 175 28.65 -18.09 17.28
CA GLU A 175 28.05 -19.42 17.28
C GLU A 175 26.60 -19.34 17.77
N SER A 176 25.76 -20.23 17.25
CA SER A 176 24.40 -20.48 17.74
C SER A 176 24.39 -21.83 18.44
N GLN A 177 23.94 -21.85 19.69
CA GLN A 177 23.78 -23.08 20.47
C GLN A 177 22.34 -23.22 20.95
N MET A 178 21.79 -24.43 20.81
CA MET A 178 20.51 -24.76 21.42
C MET A 178 20.74 -25.07 22.90
N GLN A 179 20.23 -24.23 23.80
CA GLN A 179 20.34 -24.41 25.24
C GLN A 179 18.95 -24.68 25.85
N PRO A 180 18.85 -25.48 26.94
CA PRO A 180 17.60 -25.67 27.65
C PRO A 180 17.12 -24.34 28.24
N GLY A 181 15.99 -23.85 27.77
CA GLY A 181 15.32 -22.67 28.28
C GLY A 181 14.37 -22.98 29.44
N PRO A 182 13.68 -21.97 29.98
CA PRO A 182 12.68 -22.16 31.01
C PRO A 182 11.55 -23.07 30.50
N LYS A 183 11.22 -24.13 31.25
CA LYS A 183 10.22 -25.18 30.92
C LYS A 183 10.63 -26.18 29.82
N ASP A 184 11.90 -26.59 29.75
CA ASP A 184 12.40 -27.60 28.80
C ASP A 184 12.23 -27.25 27.31
N ALA A 185 11.95 -25.98 26.99
CA ALA A 185 11.97 -25.51 25.61
C ALA A 185 13.42 -25.30 25.16
N LEU A 186 13.83 -25.87 24.02
CA LEU A 186 15.12 -25.55 23.41
C LEU A 186 15.08 -24.10 22.89
N VAL A 187 16.01 -23.26 23.38
CA VAL A 187 16.14 -21.87 22.95
C VAL A 187 17.48 -21.70 22.26
N GLU A 188 17.46 -21.06 21.10
CA GLU A 188 18.68 -20.68 20.38
C GLU A 188 19.35 -19.51 21.12
N VAL A 189 20.58 -19.72 21.57
CA VAL A 189 21.41 -18.73 22.26
C VAL A 189 22.61 -18.41 21.37
N HIS A 190 22.76 -17.13 21.05
CA HIS A 190 23.91 -16.64 20.31
C HIS A 190 25.07 -16.29 21.25
N GLN A 191 26.25 -16.79 20.91
CA GLN A 191 27.47 -16.61 21.67
C GLN A 191 28.58 -16.01 20.79
N LEU A 192 29.19 -14.96 21.29
CA LEU A 192 30.30 -14.24 20.67
C LEU A 192 31.62 -14.79 21.23
N ASN A 193 32.47 -15.27 20.34
CA ASN A 193 33.79 -15.77 20.69
C ASN A 193 34.84 -14.69 20.46
N LEU A 194 35.57 -14.34 21.52
CA LEU A 194 36.62 -13.33 21.52
C LEU A 194 37.98 -13.93 21.87
N VAL A 195 39.02 -13.48 21.18
CA VAL A 195 40.42 -13.74 21.53
C VAL A 195 40.93 -12.56 22.34
N GLY A 196 41.17 -12.80 23.63
CA GLY A 196 41.81 -11.85 24.53
C GLY A 196 43.27 -12.22 24.82
N PRO A 197 43.97 -11.43 25.65
CA PRO A 197 45.34 -11.74 26.06
C PRO A 197 45.44 -13.07 26.83
N ASP A 198 44.40 -13.44 27.58
CA ASP A 198 44.36 -14.65 28.39
C ASP A 198 43.83 -15.90 27.64
N GLY A 199 43.53 -15.76 26.34
CA GLY A 199 43.01 -16.84 25.50
C GLY A 199 41.62 -16.57 24.91
N ILE A 200 40.96 -17.65 24.47
CA ILE A 200 39.64 -17.59 23.81
C ILE A 200 38.54 -17.66 24.86
N ARG A 201 37.57 -16.74 24.78
CA ARG A 201 36.41 -16.69 25.66
C ARG A 201 35.12 -16.54 24.85
N GLY A 202 34.11 -17.33 25.20
CA GLY A 202 32.78 -17.23 24.64
C GLY A 202 31.84 -16.48 25.58
N ILE A 203 31.12 -15.51 25.03
CA ILE A 203 30.28 -14.58 25.78
C ILE A 203 28.88 -14.56 25.16
N LYS A 204 27.83 -14.79 25.95
CA LYS A 204 26.45 -14.72 25.43
C LYS A 204 26.12 -13.27 25.03
N LEU A 205 25.48 -13.08 23.88
CA LEU A 205 25.11 -11.73 23.42
C LEU A 205 24.21 -10.99 24.43
N THR A 206 23.36 -11.72 25.16
CA THR A 206 22.48 -11.16 26.20
C THR A 206 23.24 -10.56 27.38
N ASP A 207 24.48 -10.99 27.60
CA ASP A 207 25.30 -10.54 28.72
C ASP A 207 26.10 -9.28 28.37
N ILE A 208 26.10 -8.85 27.10
CA ILE A 208 26.79 -7.66 26.63
C ILE A 208 25.92 -6.43 26.87
N LYS A 209 26.39 -5.53 27.73
CA LYS A 209 25.74 -4.25 28.04
C LYS A 209 26.07 -3.16 27.04
N ARG A 210 27.34 -3.08 26.65
CA ARG A 210 27.86 -2.07 25.71
C ARG A 210 28.95 -2.72 24.86
N MET A 211 29.01 -2.33 23.61
CA MET A 211 30.07 -2.69 22.70
C MET A 211 30.54 -1.46 21.94
N LYS A 212 31.84 -1.43 21.60
CA LYS A 212 32.43 -0.42 20.72
C LYS A 212 33.50 -1.06 19.85
N PHE A 213 33.50 -0.73 18.55
CA PHE A 213 34.63 -1.01 17.68
C PHE A 213 35.80 -0.09 18.05
N ILE A 214 36.98 -0.67 18.29
CA ILE A 214 38.18 0.11 18.62
C ILE A 214 38.72 0.79 17.35
N ASN A 215 38.53 0.15 16.19
CA ASN A 215 38.90 0.70 14.89
C ASN A 215 38.05 1.95 14.56
N PRO A 216 38.65 3.15 14.52
CA PRO A 216 37.90 4.38 14.26
C PRO A 216 37.34 4.43 12.84
N THR A 217 38.04 3.87 11.85
CA THR A 217 37.59 3.82 10.45
C THR A 217 36.30 3.04 10.31
N LEU A 218 36.24 1.85 10.91
CA LEU A 218 35.05 1.00 10.90
C LEU A 218 33.86 1.68 11.59
N ASN A 219 34.12 2.39 12.69
CA ASN A 219 33.07 3.10 13.42
C ASN A 219 32.48 4.27 12.60
N GLU A 220 33.32 4.98 11.84
CA GLU A 220 32.86 6.02 10.92
C GLU A 220 32.15 5.43 9.70
N GLU A 221 32.60 4.31 9.14
CA GLU A 221 31.89 3.61 8.06
C GLU A 221 30.51 3.13 8.50
N LEU A 222 30.39 2.54 9.70
CA LEU A 222 29.10 2.12 10.26
C LEU A 222 28.14 3.31 10.39
N ARG A 223 28.62 4.47 10.85
CA ARG A 223 27.82 5.70 10.95
C ARG A 223 27.33 6.16 9.58
N ARG A 224 28.21 6.21 8.57
CA ARG A 224 27.83 6.58 7.19
C ARG A 224 26.84 5.60 6.58
N ALA A 225 27.04 4.29 6.81
CA ALA A 225 26.10 3.27 6.34
C ALA A 225 24.71 3.48 6.97
N LEU A 226 24.64 3.81 8.26
CA LEU A 226 23.39 4.12 8.95
C LEU A 226 22.74 5.43 8.46
N GLU A 227 23.52 6.45 8.08
CA GLU A 227 23.00 7.67 7.44
C GLU A 227 22.38 7.38 6.06
N VAL A 228 23.00 6.48 5.30
CA VAL A 228 22.45 6.01 4.01
C VAL A 228 21.15 5.24 4.24
N VAL A 229 21.08 4.37 5.24
CA VAL A 229 19.83 3.68 5.63
C VAL A 229 18.76 4.69 6.04
N ALA A 230 19.09 5.69 6.87
CA ALA A 230 18.16 6.73 7.30
C ALA A 230 17.59 7.50 6.10
N THR A 231 18.44 7.87 5.14
CA THR A 231 18.01 8.55 3.91
C THR A 231 17.15 7.62 3.03
N SER A 232 17.43 6.31 3.03
CA SER A 232 16.66 5.34 2.25
C SER A 232 15.23 5.13 2.74
N HIS A 233 14.99 5.26 4.05
CA HIS A 233 13.64 5.22 4.61
C HIS A 233 12.75 6.31 4.01
N ASP A 234 13.31 7.51 3.78
CA ASP A 234 12.61 8.60 3.10
C ASP A 234 12.42 8.33 1.60
N GLN A 235 13.30 7.53 0.98
CA GLN A 235 13.30 7.21 -0.46
C GLN A 235 12.47 5.98 -0.85
N MET A 236 11.76 5.34 0.09
CA MET A 236 10.76 4.30 -0.26
C MET A 236 9.69 4.83 -1.22
N LYS A 237 9.52 6.15 -1.26
CA LYS A 237 8.68 6.84 -2.23
C LYS A 237 9.53 7.52 -3.29
N LYS A 238 9.04 7.43 -4.50
CA LYS A 238 9.64 7.90 -5.72
C LYS A 238 8.72 8.92 -6.35
N THR A 239 9.28 10.07 -6.70
CA THR A 239 8.54 11.13 -7.37
C THR A 239 8.68 10.96 -8.87
N VAL A 240 7.56 10.78 -9.54
CA VAL A 240 7.46 10.77 -11.01
C VAL A 240 6.89 12.13 -11.42
N THR A 241 7.66 12.87 -12.21
CA THR A 241 7.30 14.22 -12.63
C THR A 241 6.76 14.19 -14.06
N LEU A 242 5.55 14.71 -14.24
CA LEU A 242 4.80 14.73 -15.48
C LEU A 242 4.70 16.16 -16.00
N GLN A 243 5.22 16.42 -17.21
CA GLN A 243 5.19 17.75 -17.81
C GLN A 243 4.15 17.85 -18.92
N PHE A 244 3.15 18.70 -18.70
CA PHE A 244 2.12 19.05 -19.66
C PHE A 244 2.42 20.42 -20.26
N LYS A 245 2.58 20.51 -21.59
CA LYS A 245 2.73 21.77 -22.32
C LYS A 245 1.46 22.10 -23.10
N GLY A 246 0.98 23.33 -22.96
CA GLY A 246 -0.22 23.79 -23.64
C GLY A 246 -0.66 25.15 -23.14
N GLU A 247 -1.77 25.63 -23.69
CA GLU A 247 -2.28 26.98 -23.41
C GLU A 247 -3.65 26.94 -22.74
N GLY A 248 -3.93 27.98 -21.96
CA GLY A 248 -5.20 28.18 -21.27
C GLY A 248 -5.51 27.10 -20.22
N LYS A 249 -6.75 27.16 -19.70
CA LYS A 249 -7.28 26.21 -18.71
C LYS A 249 -7.85 24.98 -19.42
N ARG A 250 -7.32 23.81 -19.05
CA ARG A 250 -7.69 22.51 -19.62
C ARG A 250 -7.65 21.42 -18.57
N GLU A 251 -8.29 20.31 -18.86
CA GLU A 251 -8.35 19.16 -17.95
C GLU A 251 -7.38 18.09 -18.43
N VAL A 252 -6.64 17.52 -17.49
CA VAL A 252 -5.70 16.42 -17.75
C VAL A 252 -6.07 15.20 -16.92
N LYS A 253 -5.78 14.03 -17.47
CA LYS A 253 -6.00 12.73 -16.81
C LYS A 253 -4.71 11.92 -16.82
N VAL A 254 -4.46 11.25 -15.70
CA VAL A 254 -3.33 10.36 -15.50
C VAL A 254 -3.88 9.02 -15.01
N GLY A 255 -3.83 8.00 -15.86
CA GLY A 255 -4.20 6.64 -15.54
C GLY A 255 -2.95 5.78 -15.31
N TYR A 256 -2.94 4.93 -14.30
CA TYR A 256 -1.86 3.96 -14.07
C TYR A 256 -2.38 2.72 -13.35
N VAL A 257 -1.65 1.61 -13.49
CA VAL A 257 -1.90 0.37 -12.75
C VAL A 257 -0.89 0.27 -11.62
N ALA A 258 -1.37 -0.11 -10.43
CA ALA A 258 -0.53 -0.41 -9.28
C ALA A 258 -1.03 -1.70 -8.59
N GLU A 259 -0.15 -2.38 -7.87
CA GLU A 259 -0.57 -3.49 -7.02
C GLU A 259 -1.58 -2.98 -5.99
N ASN A 260 -2.69 -3.71 -5.86
CA ASN A 260 -3.66 -3.48 -4.81
C ASN A 260 -3.98 -4.83 -4.17
N PRO A 261 -3.07 -5.32 -3.30
CA PRO A 261 -3.21 -6.61 -2.70
C PRO A 261 -4.39 -6.59 -1.73
N ILE A 262 -5.42 -7.37 -2.09
CA ILE A 262 -6.55 -7.79 -1.25
C ILE A 262 -7.76 -6.83 -1.26
N TRP A 263 -8.67 -7.10 -2.21
CA TRP A 263 -10.08 -6.76 -2.05
C TRP A 263 -10.91 -8.03 -2.00
N LYS A 264 -11.90 -8.07 -1.10
CA LYS A 264 -12.82 -9.21 -0.95
C LYS A 264 -14.23 -8.76 -1.23
N SER A 265 -14.96 -9.49 -2.06
CA SER A 265 -16.41 -9.34 -2.19
C SER A 265 -17.12 -10.45 -1.44
N SER A 266 -18.23 -10.13 -0.80
CA SER A 266 -19.13 -11.12 -0.22
C SER A 266 -20.57 -10.80 -0.62
N TYR A 267 -21.32 -11.86 -0.92
CA TYR A 267 -22.72 -11.74 -1.31
C TYR A 267 -23.57 -12.50 -0.32
N ARG A 268 -24.68 -11.90 0.12
CA ARG A 268 -25.67 -12.53 0.98
C ARG A 268 -27.02 -12.47 0.29
N LEU A 269 -27.59 -13.63 0.01
CA LEU A 269 -28.97 -13.75 -0.46
C LEU A 269 -29.86 -14.08 0.74
N THR A 270 -30.83 -13.22 1.03
CA THR A 270 -31.86 -13.45 2.04
C THR A 270 -33.19 -13.68 1.34
N LEU A 271 -33.79 -14.85 1.54
CA LEU A 271 -35.13 -15.16 1.04
C LEU A 271 -36.18 -14.49 1.95
N LEU A 272 -37.11 -13.75 1.35
CA LEU A 272 -38.14 -12.96 2.06
C LEU A 272 -39.54 -13.62 2.02
N GLY A 273 -39.65 -14.84 1.48
CA GLY A 273 -40.93 -15.52 1.23
C GLY A 273 -41.63 -15.03 -0.05
N ASN A 274 -42.69 -15.73 -0.47
CA ASN A 274 -43.48 -15.43 -1.67
C ASN A 274 -42.66 -15.29 -2.96
N GLY A 275 -41.62 -16.12 -3.13
CA GLY A 275 -40.72 -16.06 -4.29
C GLY A 275 -39.83 -14.82 -4.35
N LYS A 276 -39.79 -14.00 -3.29
CA LYS A 276 -38.96 -12.80 -3.22
C LYS A 276 -37.66 -13.08 -2.48
N GLY A 277 -36.55 -12.56 -3.01
CA GLY A 277 -35.24 -12.61 -2.38
C GLY A 277 -34.58 -11.24 -2.40
N ARG A 278 -33.70 -10.98 -1.43
CA ARG A 278 -32.86 -9.78 -1.34
C ARG A 278 -31.41 -10.20 -1.46
N LEU A 279 -30.72 -9.73 -2.49
CA LEU A 279 -29.28 -9.90 -2.64
C LEU A 279 -28.57 -8.65 -2.09
N GLN A 280 -27.64 -8.86 -1.16
CA GLN A 280 -26.74 -7.84 -0.63
C GLN A 280 -25.32 -8.16 -1.07
N GLY A 281 -24.60 -7.18 -1.62
CA GLY A 281 -23.19 -7.31 -1.95
C GLY A 281 -22.36 -6.37 -1.07
N TYR A 282 -21.27 -6.88 -0.51
CA TYR A 282 -20.28 -6.12 0.24
C TYR A 282 -18.93 -6.23 -0.46
N ALA A 283 -18.15 -5.16 -0.43
CA ALA A 283 -16.75 -5.17 -0.81
C ALA A 283 -15.92 -4.57 0.32
N SER A 284 -14.87 -5.29 0.73
CA SER A 284 -13.82 -4.77 1.60
C SER A 284 -12.63 -4.45 0.71
N VAL A 285 -12.20 -3.20 0.73
CA VAL A 285 -11.06 -2.71 -0.07
C VAL A 285 -10.09 -2.04 0.88
N GLU A 286 -8.82 -2.41 0.75
CA GLU A 286 -7.73 -1.76 1.43
C GLU A 286 -7.23 -0.58 0.57
N ASN A 287 -7.12 0.60 1.18
CA ASN A 287 -6.51 1.74 0.52
C ASN A 287 -5.00 1.66 0.69
N THR A 288 -4.31 1.20 -0.35
CA THR A 288 -2.85 1.12 -0.40
C THR A 288 -2.19 2.43 -0.86
N THR A 289 -2.97 3.48 -1.10
CA THR A 289 -2.45 4.79 -1.53
C THR A 289 -2.23 5.72 -0.34
N ASP A 290 -1.36 6.71 -0.52
CA ASP A 290 -0.96 7.67 0.51
C ASP A 290 -1.97 8.80 0.78
N GLU A 291 -3.13 8.76 0.14
CA GLU A 291 -4.17 9.77 0.28
C GLU A 291 -5.52 9.14 0.62
N ASP A 292 -6.34 9.88 1.34
CA ASP A 292 -7.72 9.49 1.60
C ASP A 292 -8.52 9.48 0.29
N TRP A 293 -9.22 8.38 0.02
CA TRP A 293 -10.17 8.34 -1.09
C TRP A 293 -11.41 9.16 -0.75
N LYS A 294 -11.43 10.42 -1.19
CA LYS A 294 -12.56 11.34 -1.05
C LYS A 294 -13.21 11.57 -2.41
N ASN A 295 -14.51 11.27 -2.52
CA ASN A 295 -15.30 11.43 -3.76
C ASN A 295 -14.78 10.62 -4.97
N VAL A 296 -14.20 9.45 -4.72
CA VAL A 296 -13.63 8.56 -5.75
C VAL A 296 -14.70 7.64 -6.32
N ARG A 297 -14.78 7.56 -7.66
CA ARG A 297 -15.63 6.55 -8.31
C ARG A 297 -14.95 5.19 -8.24
N MET A 298 -15.57 4.24 -7.55
CA MET A 298 -15.08 2.86 -7.49
C MET A 298 -15.85 1.96 -8.45
N ARG A 299 -15.12 1.12 -9.18
CA ARG A 299 -15.69 0.05 -10.01
C ARG A 299 -14.93 -1.24 -9.72
N SER A 300 -15.62 -2.38 -9.79
CA SER A 300 -14.96 -3.67 -9.89
C SER A 300 -15.45 -4.37 -11.15
N ARG A 301 -14.56 -5.09 -11.83
CA ARG A 301 -14.92 -5.81 -13.06
C ARG A 301 -15.90 -6.97 -12.80
N TRP A 302 -16.02 -7.43 -11.54
CA TRP A 302 -16.99 -8.46 -11.12
C TRP A 302 -18.38 -7.92 -10.77
N ILE A 303 -18.54 -6.65 -10.40
CA ILE A 303 -19.85 -6.07 -9.99
C ILE A 303 -20.85 -5.99 -11.16
N CYS A 304 -20.43 -6.26 -12.40
CA CYS A 304 -21.30 -6.42 -13.56
C CYS A 304 -21.60 -7.90 -13.86
N THR A 305 -21.94 -8.72 -12.85
CA THR A 305 -22.49 -10.06 -13.11
C THR A 305 -24.01 -9.98 -13.15
N ARG A 306 -24.57 -10.03 -14.36
CA ARG A 306 -25.94 -10.46 -14.58
C ARG A 306 -26.00 -11.91 -14.10
N LEU A 307 -26.51 -12.13 -12.88
CA LEU A 307 -26.72 -13.46 -12.32
C LEU A 307 -27.85 -14.13 -13.13
N CYS A 308 -27.50 -14.78 -14.24
CA CYS A 308 -28.42 -15.65 -14.97
C CYS A 308 -28.58 -16.93 -14.16
N LEU A 309 -29.58 -16.96 -13.28
CA LEU A 309 -30.05 -18.19 -12.66
C LEU A 309 -30.69 -19.05 -13.76
N TYR A 310 -30.02 -20.12 -14.18
CA TYR A 310 -30.65 -21.17 -14.98
C TYR A 310 -31.60 -21.96 -14.08
N PRO A 311 -32.89 -22.10 -14.43
CA PRO A 311 -33.74 -23.08 -13.77
C PRO A 311 -33.28 -24.47 -14.22
N GLY A 312 -32.67 -25.24 -13.32
CA GLY A 312 -32.48 -26.67 -13.52
C GLY A 312 -33.84 -27.39 -13.46
N PRO A 313 -34.05 -28.44 -14.27
CA PRO A 313 -35.28 -29.23 -14.19
C PRO A 313 -35.32 -30.02 -12.87
N LEU A 314 -36.53 -30.17 -12.34
CA LEU A 314 -36.90 -30.90 -11.12
C LEU A 314 -36.41 -32.35 -11.13
#